data_AF-A0A7K2HQ42-F1
#
_entry.id   AF-A0A7K2HQ42-F1
#
_cell.length_a   1.000
_cell.length_b   1.000
_cell.length_c   1.000
_cell.angle_alpha   90.00
_cell.angle_beta   90.00
_cell.angle_gamma   90.00
#
_symmetry.space_group_name_H-M   'P 1'
#
loop_
_entity.id
_entity.type
_entity.pdbx_description
1 polymer ?
#
loop_
_entity_poly.entity_id
_entity_poly.type
_entity_poly.pdbx_seq_one_letter_code
_entity_poly.pdbx_strand_id
1 'polypeptide(L)'
;MSVNTRLHRPLAAAAMALAVIGSSLAAGTANAEPPVDPADLPVADAPMPVSEGEYSYLATHDLTVRAASMKVPDAVASLPVPAQYRPANLALAAQFDMALAGALKSPGGCLQIVVDPRAKSGNLFNYGFFPVAGTYCQ
;
A
#
# COMPACT_ATOMS: atom_id res chain seq x y z
N MET A 1 58.10 -47.35 -16.15
CA MET A 1 57.43 -48.62 -16.45
C MET A 1 55.93 -48.36 -16.44
N SER A 2 55.31 -48.25 -17.62
CA SER A 2 53.87 -48.10 -17.77
C SER A 2 53.24 -49.47 -18.01
N VAL A 3 52.27 -49.85 -17.18
CA VAL A 3 51.42 -51.02 -17.39
C VAL A 3 50.04 -50.52 -17.77
N ASN A 4 49.71 -50.71 -19.05
CA ASN A 4 48.34 -50.66 -19.57
C ASN A 4 47.67 -52.00 -19.26
N THR A 5 46.53 -51.99 -18.57
CA THR A 5 45.63 -53.16 -18.48
C THR A 5 44.21 -52.77 -18.88
N ARG A 6 43.61 -53.67 -19.66
CA ARG A 6 42.50 -53.48 -20.57
C ARG A 6 41.13 -53.83 -19.98
N LEU A 7 40.10 -53.30 -20.65
CA LEU A 7 38.68 -53.72 -20.72
C LEU A 7 37.90 -53.57 -19.40
N HIS A 8 36.66 -53.06 -19.39
CA HIS A 8 35.48 -53.66 -20.03
C HIS A 8 34.47 -52.58 -20.45
N ARG A 9 33.89 -52.71 -21.66
CA ARG A 9 32.59 -52.13 -22.02
C ARG A 9 31.51 -53.11 -21.55
N PRO A 10 30.36 -52.62 -21.05
CA PRO A 10 29.20 -52.58 -21.92
C PRO A 10 28.37 -51.29 -21.79
N LEU A 11 27.68 -50.97 -22.88
CA LEU A 11 26.63 -49.95 -22.92
C LEU A 11 25.59 -50.23 -21.83
N ALA A 12 25.36 -49.26 -20.96
CA ALA A 12 24.12 -49.16 -20.21
C ALA A 12 23.59 -47.74 -20.41
N ALA A 13 22.40 -47.67 -20.98
CA ALA A 13 21.68 -46.46 -21.27
C ALA A 13 21.42 -45.65 -19.98
N ALA A 14 21.74 -44.36 -20.03
CA ALA A 14 21.15 -43.36 -19.14
C ALA A 14 20.79 -42.14 -19.99
N ALA A 15 19.70 -42.27 -20.72
CA ALA A 15 18.90 -41.12 -21.13
C ALA A 15 18.18 -40.56 -19.89
N MET A 16 17.88 -39.26 -19.94
CA MET A 16 17.17 -38.45 -18.94
C MET A 16 18.08 -37.96 -17.79
N ALA A 17 18.15 -36.67 -17.44
CA ALA A 17 17.21 -35.58 -17.65
C ALA A 17 17.97 -34.25 -17.79
N LEU A 18 17.82 -33.59 -18.94
CA LEU A 18 18.04 -32.16 -19.09
C LEU A 18 16.71 -31.48 -18.80
N ALA A 19 16.49 -31.04 -17.57
CA ALA A 19 15.57 -29.96 -17.22
C ALA A 19 15.50 -29.88 -15.69
N VAL A 20 16.13 -28.86 -15.11
CA VAL A 20 15.51 -27.88 -14.19
C VAL A 20 16.57 -26.80 -14.00
N ILE A 21 16.68 -25.90 -14.97
CA ILE A 21 17.12 -24.54 -14.66
C ILE A 21 15.85 -23.88 -14.11
N GLY A 22 15.64 -24.06 -12.81
CA GLY A 22 14.53 -23.45 -12.10
C GLY A 22 14.79 -21.96 -11.98
N SER A 23 14.31 -21.22 -12.97
CA SER A 23 14.17 -19.76 -12.96
C SER A 23 13.33 -19.34 -11.75
N SER A 24 13.96 -19.17 -10.60
CA SER A 24 13.35 -18.58 -9.40
C SER A 24 13.49 -17.06 -9.45
N LEU A 25 13.13 -16.47 -10.59
CA LEU A 25 12.65 -15.11 -10.68
C LEU A 25 11.13 -15.22 -10.81
N ALA A 26 10.49 -15.67 -9.73
CA ALA A 26 9.09 -15.38 -9.53
C ALA A 26 9.03 -13.86 -9.33
N ALA A 27 8.93 -13.13 -10.44
CA ALA A 27 8.36 -11.81 -10.48
C ALA A 27 6.98 -11.96 -9.83
N GLY A 28 6.92 -11.70 -8.53
CA GLY A 28 5.67 -11.51 -7.85
C GLY A 28 4.99 -10.38 -8.60
N THR A 29 3.97 -10.72 -9.39
CA THR A 29 3.01 -9.76 -9.87
C THR A 29 2.41 -9.18 -8.61
N ALA A 30 2.95 -8.04 -8.16
CA ALA A 30 2.20 -7.14 -7.32
C ALA A 30 0.88 -6.96 -8.07
N ASN A 31 -0.19 -7.57 -7.57
CA ASN A 31 -1.54 -7.23 -8.01
C ASN A 31 -1.66 -5.74 -7.66
N ALA A 32 -1.34 -4.88 -8.62
CA ALA A 32 -1.79 -3.51 -8.58
C ALA A 32 -3.31 -3.63 -8.47
N GLU A 33 -3.86 -3.14 -7.36
CA GLU A 33 -5.29 -3.02 -7.20
C GLU A 33 -5.84 -2.28 -8.44
N PRO A 34 -6.99 -2.69 -9.00
CA PRO A 34 -7.55 -2.00 -10.16
C PRO A 34 -7.60 -0.49 -9.88
N PRO A 35 -7.24 0.36 -10.85
CA PRO A 35 -7.31 1.81 -10.64
C PRO A 35 -8.73 2.17 -10.18
N VAL A 36 -8.81 2.87 -9.04
CA VAL A 36 -10.09 3.35 -8.48
C VAL A 36 -10.73 4.28 -9.51
N ASP A 37 -12.00 4.05 -9.85
CA ASP A 37 -12.72 4.93 -10.77
C ASP A 37 -12.81 6.33 -10.12
N PRO A 38 -12.46 7.41 -10.83
CA PRO A 38 -12.65 8.77 -10.33
C PRO A 38 -14.07 9.09 -9.84
N ALA A 39 -15.09 8.34 -10.27
CA ALA A 39 -16.46 8.42 -9.79
C ALA A 39 -16.65 7.85 -8.38
N ASP A 40 -15.82 6.89 -7.97
CA ASP A 40 -15.88 6.22 -6.67
C ASP A 40 -15.08 6.96 -5.59
N LEU A 41 -14.35 8.01 -5.98
CA LEU A 41 -13.62 8.83 -5.01
C LEU A 41 -14.58 9.57 -4.07
N PRO A 42 -14.24 9.65 -2.77
CA PRO A 42 -15.03 10.42 -1.82
C PRO A 42 -15.08 11.90 -2.26
N VAL A 43 -16.28 12.47 -2.22
CA VAL A 43 -16.51 13.85 -2.63
C VAL A 43 -16.03 14.78 -1.52
N ALA A 44 -15.25 15.80 -1.90
CA ALA A 44 -14.82 16.84 -0.97
C ALA A 44 -16.00 17.73 -0.55
N ASP A 45 -16.22 17.87 0.75
CA ASP A 45 -17.31 18.66 1.33
C ASP A 45 -16.83 19.43 2.58
N ALA A 46 -17.74 19.90 3.42
CA ALA A 46 -17.43 20.49 4.71
C ALA A 46 -16.61 19.54 5.59
N PRO A 47 -15.73 20.07 6.47
CA PRO A 47 -15.00 19.26 7.43
C PRO A 47 -15.95 18.37 8.25
N MET A 48 -15.54 17.13 8.47
CA MET A 48 -16.22 16.21 9.36
C MET A 48 -16.27 16.76 10.78
N PRO A 49 -17.44 16.71 11.45
CA PRO A 49 -17.55 17.08 12.86
C PRO A 49 -16.74 16.11 13.73
N VAL A 50 -16.25 16.63 14.85
CA VAL A 50 -15.34 15.93 15.76
C VAL A 50 -16.04 15.78 17.09
N SER A 51 -16.10 14.55 17.60
CA SER A 51 -16.77 14.22 18.86
C SER A 51 -15.89 14.54 20.06
N GLU A 52 -16.47 14.52 21.27
CA GLU A 52 -15.72 14.76 22.50
C GLU A 52 -14.61 13.71 22.71
N GLY A 53 -13.37 14.18 22.75
CA GLY A 53 -12.17 13.35 22.94
C GLY A 53 -11.54 12.83 21.65
N GLU A 54 -12.10 13.16 20.49
CA GLU A 54 -11.42 13.01 19.20
C GLU A 54 -10.56 14.25 18.91
N TYR A 55 -9.49 14.04 18.14
CA TYR A 55 -8.61 15.12 17.67
C TYR A 55 -8.74 15.25 16.17
N SER A 56 -8.75 16.48 15.66
CA SER A 56 -8.81 16.73 14.22
C SER A 56 -7.70 17.68 13.80
N TYR A 57 -7.11 17.39 12.65
CA TYR A 57 -6.17 18.25 11.97
C TYR A 57 -6.65 18.49 10.55
N LEU A 58 -6.80 19.76 10.17
CA LEU A 58 -7.09 20.16 8.80
C LEU A 58 -5.77 20.61 8.15
N ALA A 59 -5.29 19.85 7.18
CA ALA A 59 -4.11 20.22 6.42
C ALA A 59 -4.42 21.43 5.52
N THR A 60 -3.40 22.22 5.18
CA THR A 60 -3.53 23.22 4.11
C THR A 60 -3.58 22.52 2.75
N HIS A 61 -4.01 23.25 1.71
CA HIS A 61 -3.96 22.73 0.34
C HIS A 61 -2.53 22.32 -0.05
N ASP A 62 -1.53 23.17 0.23
CA ASP A 62 -0.13 22.91 -0.10
C ASP A 62 0.41 21.64 0.58
N LEU A 63 0.04 21.41 1.86
CA LEU A 63 0.41 20.19 2.56
C LEU A 63 -0.26 18.96 1.94
N THR A 64 -1.49 19.10 1.46
CA THR A 64 -2.25 18.05 0.79
C THR A 64 -1.59 17.70 -0.56
N VAL A 65 -1.25 18.69 -1.38
CA VAL A 65 -0.50 18.49 -2.64
C VAL A 65 0.85 17.84 -2.37
N ARG A 66 1.56 18.27 -1.32
CA ARG A 66 2.85 17.69 -0.94
C ARG A 66 2.71 16.24 -0.48
N ALA A 67 1.67 15.91 0.28
CA ALA A 67 1.42 14.52 0.67
C ALA A 67 1.21 13.61 -0.54
N ALA A 68 0.51 14.09 -1.57
CA ALA A 68 0.32 13.35 -2.81
C ALA A 68 1.61 13.21 -3.62
N SER A 69 2.39 14.28 -3.75
CA SER A 69 3.67 14.22 -4.49
C SER A 69 4.70 13.30 -3.83
N MET A 70 4.68 13.23 -2.49
CA MET A 70 5.51 12.31 -1.71
C MET A 70 4.96 10.89 -1.66
N LYS A 71 3.76 10.64 -2.20
CA LYS A 71 3.05 9.35 -2.11
C LYS A 71 3.00 8.83 -0.67
N VAL A 72 2.56 9.69 0.26
CA VAL A 72 2.48 9.33 1.68
C VAL A 72 1.65 8.05 1.92
N PRO A 73 0.52 7.80 1.23
CA PRO A 73 -0.20 6.53 1.35
C PRO A 73 0.66 5.29 1.05
N ASP A 74 1.47 5.32 -0.02
CA ASP A 74 2.41 4.24 -0.35
C ASP A 74 3.45 4.04 0.77
N ALA A 75 3.94 5.14 1.35
CA ALA A 75 4.85 5.09 2.47
C ALA A 75 4.20 4.40 3.69
N VAL A 76 2.93 4.72 4.00
CA VAL A 76 2.15 4.03 5.05
C VAL A 76 2.02 2.55 4.74
N ALA A 77 1.63 2.18 3.50
CA ALA A 77 1.50 0.78 3.07
C ALA A 77 2.81 -0.01 3.21
N SER A 78 3.96 0.66 3.07
CA SER A 78 5.29 0.06 3.13
C SER A 78 5.85 -0.16 4.55
N LEU A 79 5.19 0.37 5.58
CA LEU A 79 5.68 0.28 6.96
C LEU A 79 5.85 -1.18 7.41
N PRO A 80 6.95 -1.51 8.10
CA PRO A 80 7.15 -2.85 8.65
C PRO A 80 6.22 -3.05 9.85
N VAL A 81 5.05 -3.63 9.59
CA VAL A 81 4.09 -4.00 10.63
C VAL A 81 4.07 -5.52 10.84
N PRO A 82 3.77 -6.01 12.06
CA PRO A 82 3.51 -7.42 12.29
C PRO A 82 2.44 -7.97 11.34
N ALA A 83 2.58 -9.23 10.93
CA ALA A 83 1.75 -9.84 9.89
C ALA A 83 0.24 -9.72 10.19
N GLN A 84 -0.16 -9.82 11.46
CA GLN A 84 -1.54 -9.69 11.91
C GLN A 84 -2.14 -8.29 11.68
N TYR A 85 -1.31 -7.24 11.59
CA TYR A 85 -1.76 -5.85 11.36
C TYR A 85 -1.64 -5.41 9.90
N ARG A 86 -1.01 -6.22 9.05
CA ARG A 86 -0.78 -5.86 7.64
C ARG A 86 -2.07 -5.53 6.89
N PRO A 87 -3.19 -6.28 7.02
CA PRO A 87 -4.44 -5.90 6.37
C PRO A 87 -4.96 -4.54 6.84
N ALA A 88 -4.88 -4.23 8.14
CA ALA A 88 -5.31 -2.95 8.68
C ALA A 88 -4.43 -1.79 8.18
N ASN A 89 -3.12 -2.00 8.07
CA ASN A 89 -2.19 -1.00 7.55
C ASN A 89 -2.43 -0.71 6.05
N LEU A 90 -2.70 -1.74 5.26
CA LEU A 90 -3.04 -1.58 3.84
C LEU A 90 -4.39 -0.87 3.67
N ALA A 91 -5.39 -1.21 4.49
CA ALA A 91 -6.67 -0.53 4.48
C ALA A 91 -6.54 0.95 4.87
N LEU A 92 -5.72 1.27 5.87
CA LEU A 92 -5.41 2.63 6.28
C LEU A 92 -4.78 3.43 5.12
N ALA A 93 -3.78 2.84 4.45
CA ALA A 93 -3.13 3.45 3.30
C ALA A 93 -4.13 3.70 2.15
N ALA A 94 -4.98 2.73 1.81
CA ALA A 94 -6.00 2.89 0.78
C ALA A 94 -7.03 3.97 1.13
N GLN A 95 -7.50 4.04 2.38
CA GLN A 95 -8.40 5.09 2.84
C GLN A 95 -7.76 6.48 2.74
N PHE A 96 -6.49 6.60 3.11
CA PHE A 96 -5.74 7.84 2.93
C PHE A 96 -5.65 8.20 1.45
N ASP A 97 -5.23 7.26 0.59
CA ASP A 97 -5.08 7.52 -0.84
C ASP A 97 -6.37 8.02 -1.49
N MET A 98 -7.51 7.36 -1.20
CA MET A 98 -8.81 7.78 -1.71
C MET A 98 -9.22 9.18 -1.21
N ALA A 99 -9.02 9.48 0.07
CA ALA A 99 -9.34 10.79 0.63
C ALA A 99 -8.43 11.89 0.06
N LEU A 100 -7.16 11.58 -0.16
CA LEU A 100 -6.19 12.49 -0.74
C LEU A 100 -6.51 12.81 -2.20
N ALA A 101 -6.84 11.79 -2.99
CA ALA A 101 -7.32 11.95 -4.36
C ALA A 101 -8.65 12.72 -4.43
N GLY A 102 -9.58 12.42 -3.53
CA GLY A 102 -10.86 13.13 -3.40
C GLY A 102 -10.67 14.62 -3.08
N ALA A 103 -9.74 14.95 -2.18
CA ALA A 103 -9.44 16.33 -1.79
C ALA A 103 -8.87 17.11 -2.98
N LEU A 104 -7.91 16.52 -3.70
CA LEU A 104 -7.22 17.16 -4.82
C LEU A 104 -8.08 17.27 -6.10
N LYS A 105 -9.20 16.53 -6.17
CA LYS A 105 -10.22 16.73 -7.21
C LYS A 105 -10.98 18.04 -7.03
N SER A 106 -11.04 18.58 -5.82
CA SER A 106 -11.65 19.88 -5.50
C SER A 106 -10.61 21.00 -5.63
N PRO A 107 -10.86 22.07 -6.41
CA PRO A 107 -9.95 23.20 -6.48
C PRO A 107 -9.68 23.80 -5.09
N GLY A 108 -8.40 23.82 -4.67
CA GLY A 108 -7.99 24.28 -3.34
C GLY A 108 -8.33 23.32 -2.20
N GLY A 109 -8.84 22.12 -2.48
CA GLY A 109 -9.25 21.14 -1.47
C GLY A 109 -8.09 20.64 -0.62
N CYS A 110 -8.41 20.19 0.59
CA CYS A 110 -7.43 19.77 1.57
C CYS A 110 -7.88 18.51 2.32
N LEU A 111 -6.94 17.86 2.99
CA LEU A 111 -7.22 16.68 3.78
C LEU A 111 -7.51 17.03 5.24
N GLN A 112 -8.61 16.51 5.78
CA GLN A 112 -8.81 16.43 7.22
C GLN A 112 -8.43 15.04 7.73
N ILE A 113 -7.75 15.01 8.86
CA ILE A 113 -7.42 13.79 9.60
C ILE A 113 -8.13 13.86 10.94
N VAL A 114 -8.93 12.84 11.28
CA VAL A 114 -9.54 12.68 12.60
C VAL A 114 -8.91 11.48 13.29
N VAL A 115 -8.51 11.66 14.55
CA VAL A 115 -7.88 10.64 15.38
C VAL A 115 -8.75 10.39 16.60
N ASP A 116 -9.25 9.16 16.73
CA ASP A 116 -9.96 8.69 17.91
C ASP A 116 -9.00 7.84 18.77
N PRO A 117 -8.64 8.29 19.98
CA PRO A 117 -7.75 7.55 20.89
C PRO A 117 -8.43 6.36 21.57
N ARG A 118 -9.74 6.20 21.45
CA ARG A 118 -10.50 5.11 22.07
C ARG A 118 -10.61 3.96 21.06
N ALA A 119 -9.48 3.33 20.75
CA ALA A 119 -9.45 2.24 19.79
C ALA A 119 -10.37 1.09 20.23
N LYS A 120 -11.31 0.69 19.35
CA LYS A 120 -12.30 -0.37 19.62
C LYS A 120 -11.88 -1.73 19.05
N SER A 121 -10.77 -1.81 18.30
CA SER A 121 -10.43 -2.95 17.43
C SER A 121 -8.94 -3.36 17.43
N GLY A 122 -8.22 -3.21 18.54
CA GLY A 122 -6.83 -3.69 18.67
C GLY A 122 -5.75 -2.80 18.04
N ASN A 123 -6.13 -1.64 17.49
CA ASN A 123 -5.21 -0.54 17.16
C ASN A 123 -4.94 0.32 18.41
N LEU A 124 -3.92 1.20 18.37
CA LEU A 124 -3.72 2.22 19.43
C LEU A 124 -4.63 3.45 19.23
N PHE A 125 -4.96 3.76 17.97
CA PHE A 125 -5.84 4.85 17.56
C PHE A 125 -6.67 4.41 16.35
N ASN A 126 -7.87 4.98 16.18
CA ASN A 126 -8.59 4.93 14.89
C ASN A 126 -8.31 6.23 14.13
N TYR A 127 -8.09 6.12 12.82
CA TYR A 127 -7.85 7.26 11.94
C TYR A 127 -8.96 7.36 10.90
N GLY A 128 -9.47 8.56 10.70
CA GLY A 128 -10.35 8.92 9.58
C GLY A 128 -9.66 9.94 8.68
N PHE A 129 -9.73 9.72 7.37
CA PHE A 129 -9.22 10.63 6.34
C PHE A 129 -10.40 11.14 5.52
N PHE A 130 -10.54 12.45 5.41
CA PHE A 130 -11.70 13.06 4.76
C PHE A 130 -11.27 14.14 3.78
N PRO A 131 -11.76 14.11 2.53
CA PRO A 131 -11.56 15.19 1.59
C PRO A 131 -12.41 16.40 1.99
N VAL A 132 -11.78 17.57 2.06
CA VAL A 132 -12.45 18.83 2.40
C VAL A 132 -12.41 19.77 1.20
N ALA A 133 -13.55 20.39 0.89
CA ALA A 133 -13.66 21.32 -0.23
C ALA A 133 -12.84 22.58 0.01
N GLY A 134 -12.26 23.14 -1.07
CA GLY A 134 -11.33 24.26 -0.96
C GLY A 134 -11.88 25.51 -0.29
N THR A 135 -13.20 25.72 -0.28
CA THR A 135 -13.86 26.82 0.44
C THR A 135 -13.64 26.78 1.96
N TYR A 136 -13.27 25.61 2.50
CA TYR A 136 -12.99 25.42 3.93
C TYR A 136 -11.50 25.28 4.23
N CYS A 137 -10.65 25.30 3.21
CA CYS A 137 -9.21 25.13 3.32
C CYS A 137 -8.54 26.51 3.27
N GLN A 138 -7.79 26.84 4.32
CA GLN A 138 -7.01 28.09 4.41
C GLN A 138 -5.55 27.85 4.00
#